data_AF-A0A4Y6PQL0-F1
#
_entry.id   AF-A0A4Y6PQL0-F1
#
_cell.length_a   1.000
_cell.length_b   1.000
_cell.length_c   1.000
_cell.angle_alpha   90.00
_cell.angle_beta   90.00
_cell.angle_gamma   90.00
#
_symmetry.space_group_name_H-M   'P 1'
#
loop_
_entity.id
_entity.type
_entity.pdbx_description
1 polymer ?
#
loop_
_entity_poly.entity_id
_entity_poly.type
_entity_poly.pdbx_seq_one_letter_code
_entity_poly.pdbx_strand_id
1 'polypeptide(L)'
;MADDSKFTGYFQALLWTCTSCGYVREGGQPKMECQFCEAYKTSFIDIPQHLEAKVREEFPELPPNHIDCRNRRLELMKDDNAFRKFRVAGRVLPSQSGTNIDPSEFEA
;
A
#
# COMPACT_ATOMS: atom_id res chain seq x y z
N MET A 1 -24.43 5.68 -6.92
CA MET A 1 -23.79 4.41 -6.51
C MET A 1 -22.35 4.50 -6.96
N ALA A 2 -21.40 4.60 -6.04
CA ALA A 2 -19.98 4.53 -6.40
C ALA A 2 -19.72 3.11 -6.91
N ASP A 3 -19.10 3.00 -8.07
CA ASP A 3 -18.76 1.74 -8.70
C ASP A 3 -17.58 1.10 -7.94
N ASP A 4 -17.90 0.38 -6.86
CA ASP A 4 -16.94 -0.39 -6.05
C ASP A 4 -16.26 -1.53 -6.85
N SER A 5 -16.62 -1.72 -8.13
CA SER A 5 -16.00 -2.69 -9.04
C SER A 5 -14.61 -2.29 -9.54
N LYS A 6 -14.13 -1.07 -9.26
CA LYS A 6 -12.74 -0.67 -9.52
C LYS A 6 -11.73 -1.24 -8.54
N PHE A 7 -12.19 -1.77 -7.40
CA PHE A 7 -11.33 -2.52 -6.50
C PHE A 7 -11.57 -4.02 -6.71
N THR A 8 -11.20 -4.50 -7.91
CA THR A 8 -11.04 -5.94 -8.15
C THR A 8 -10.22 -6.49 -7.01
N GLY A 9 -10.76 -7.45 -6.25
CA GLY A 9 -10.17 -7.96 -5.02
C GLY A 9 -8.66 -8.20 -5.14
N TYR A 10 -7.87 -7.21 -4.74
CA TYR A 10 -6.42 -7.26 -4.69
C TYR A 10 -6.03 -8.04 -3.45
N PHE A 11 -6.34 -9.34 -3.42
CA PHE A 11 -5.95 -10.17 -2.29
C PHE A 11 -4.42 -10.29 -2.17
N GLN A 12 -3.61 -9.84 -3.16
CA GLN A 12 -2.13 -9.92 -3.13
C GLN A 12 -1.36 -8.83 -3.91
N ALA A 13 -1.92 -7.65 -4.22
CA ALA A 13 -1.11 -6.61 -4.87
C ALA A 13 -0.31 -5.80 -3.82
N LEU A 14 1.01 -6.01 -3.81
CA LEU A 14 1.96 -5.20 -3.05
C LEU A 14 1.86 -3.74 -3.51
N LEU A 15 1.80 -2.81 -2.56
CA LEU A 15 1.80 -1.37 -2.81
C LEU A 15 3.19 -0.82 -2.56
N TRP A 16 4.03 -0.90 -3.59
CA TRP A 16 5.40 -0.41 -3.53
C TRP A 16 5.43 1.10 -3.53
N THR A 17 5.68 1.68 -2.36
CA THR A 17 5.75 3.13 -2.17
C THR A 17 7.17 3.58 -1.97
N CYS A 18 7.58 4.58 -2.76
CA CYS A 18 8.84 5.27 -2.60
C CYS A 18 8.80 6.13 -1.34
N THR A 19 9.66 5.82 -0.39
CA THR A 19 9.82 6.56 0.86
C THR A 19 10.35 7.99 0.69
N SER A 20 11.02 8.28 -0.43
CA SER A 20 11.59 9.61 -0.72
C SER A 20 10.55 10.59 -1.25
N CYS A 21 9.61 10.13 -2.09
CA CYS A 21 8.69 11.01 -2.82
C CYS A 21 7.22 10.59 -2.79
N GLY A 22 6.87 9.50 -2.10
CA GLY A 22 5.50 9.03 -1.98
C GLY A 22 4.93 8.40 -3.24
N TYR A 23 5.70 8.16 -4.30
CA TYR A 23 5.21 7.45 -5.50
C TYR A 23 4.76 6.03 -5.14
N VAL A 24 3.55 5.64 -5.54
CA VAL A 24 3.01 4.28 -5.35
C VAL A 24 2.98 3.52 -6.68
N ARG A 25 3.47 2.28 -6.65
CA ARG A 25 3.35 1.30 -7.72
C ARG A 25 2.57 0.10 -7.20
N GLU A 26 1.47 -0.21 -7.88
CA GLU A 26 0.65 -1.37 -7.60
C GLU A 26 1.23 -2.60 -8.32
N GLY A 27 1.33 -3.73 -7.62
CA GLY A 27 1.69 -5.02 -8.20
C GLY A 27 3.20 -5.31 -8.22
N GLY A 28 3.77 -5.44 -9.43
CA GLY A 28 5.10 -6.01 -9.67
C GLY A 28 6.26 -5.23 -9.03
N GLN A 29 7.42 -5.90 -8.93
CA GLN A 29 8.63 -5.36 -8.31
C GLN A 29 9.01 -3.98 -8.90
N PRO A 30 9.41 -3.00 -8.06
CA PRO A 30 9.87 -1.70 -8.55
C PRO A 30 11.12 -1.85 -9.44
N LYS A 31 11.23 -0.95 -10.42
CA LYS A 31 12.46 -0.82 -11.24
C LYS A 31 13.65 -0.42 -10.36
N MET A 32 14.86 -0.40 -10.92
CA MET A 32 16.05 0.03 -10.19
C MET A 32 15.93 1.44 -9.60
N GLU A 33 15.20 2.33 -10.27
CA GLU A 33 15.06 3.73 -9.89
C GLU A 33 13.60 4.17 -9.90
N CYS A 34 13.26 5.09 -9.00
CA CYS A 34 11.97 5.75 -8.98
C CYS A 34 11.83 6.70 -10.18
N GLN A 35 10.77 6.53 -10.96
CA GLN A 35 10.52 7.36 -12.15
C GLN A 35 10.18 8.84 -11.86
N PHE A 36 10.05 9.22 -10.59
CA PHE A 36 9.70 10.59 -10.18
C PHE A 36 10.81 11.34 -9.46
N CYS A 37 11.61 10.64 -8.66
CA CYS A 37 12.65 11.27 -7.84
C CYS A 37 14.00 10.56 -7.96
N GLU A 38 14.11 9.56 -8.84
CA GLU A 38 15.36 8.84 -9.16
C GLU A 38 15.99 8.09 -7.97
N ALA A 39 15.27 7.99 -6.84
CA ALA A 39 15.72 7.22 -5.70
C ALA A 39 15.86 5.73 -6.06
N TYR A 40 16.91 5.10 -5.53
CA TYR A 40 17.19 3.68 -5.78
C TYR A 40 16.10 2.76 -5.20
N LYS A 41 15.97 1.55 -5.75
CA LYS A 41 14.94 0.56 -5.36
C LYS A 41 14.89 0.23 -3.86
N THR A 42 15.98 0.45 -3.13
CA THR A 42 16.06 0.26 -1.67
C THR A 42 15.17 1.25 -0.89
N SER A 43 14.76 2.35 -1.52
CA SER A 43 13.85 3.34 -0.94
C SER A 43 12.37 2.94 -1.09
N PHE A 44 12.05 1.80 -1.71
CA PHE A 44 10.68 1.33 -1.82
C PHE A 44 10.30 0.42 -0.64
N ILE A 45 9.14 0.65 -0.07
CA ILE A 45 8.55 -0.19 0.97
C ILE A 45 7.11 -0.56 0.59
N ASP A 46 6.59 -1.64 1.15
CA ASP A 46 5.17 -1.94 1.09
C ASP A 46 4.44 -1.08 2.14
N ILE A 47 3.48 -0.24 1.71
CA ILE A 47 2.72 0.58 2.66
C ILE A 47 1.52 -0.19 3.20
N PRO A 48 1.14 0.03 4.48
CA PRO A 48 -0.11 -0.49 4.99
C PRO A 48 -1.29 -0.02 4.13
N GLN A 49 -2.13 -0.96 3.72
CA GLN A 49 -3.28 -0.71 2.84
C GLN A 49 -4.23 0.36 3.37
N HIS A 50 -4.39 0.44 4.70
CA HIS A 50 -5.23 1.45 5.35
C HIS A 50 -4.70 2.89 5.19
N LEU A 51 -3.40 3.09 4.95
CA LEU A 51 -2.85 4.42 4.68
C LEU A 51 -3.14 4.83 3.23
N GLU A 52 -3.02 3.91 2.28
CA GLU A 52 -3.38 4.18 0.88
C GLU A 52 -4.88 4.44 0.74
N ALA A 53 -5.72 3.69 1.45
CA ALA A 53 -7.17 3.91 1.47
C ALA A 53 -7.51 5.35 1.85
N LYS A 54 -6.92 5.86 2.94
CA LYS A 54 -7.12 7.25 3.38
C LYS A 54 -6.74 8.28 2.32
N VAL A 55 -5.63 8.07 1.61
CA VAL A 55 -5.22 8.99 0.52
C VAL A 55 -6.25 9.01 -0.61
N ARG A 56 -6.82 7.85 -0.95
CA ARG A 56 -7.84 7.73 -2.01
C ARG A 56 -9.20 8.29 -1.59
N GLU A 57 -9.56 8.12 -0.32
CA GLU A 57 -10.77 8.71 0.26
C GLU A 57 -10.68 10.23 0.31
N GLU A 58 -9.51 10.77 0.63
CA GLU A 58 -9.27 12.22 0.70
C GLU A 58 -9.21 12.87 -0.69
N PHE A 59 -8.70 12.13 -1.69
CA PHE A 59 -8.54 12.62 -3.06
C PHE A 59 -9.18 11.69 -4.10
N PRO A 60 -10.52 11.59 -4.15
CA PRO A 60 -11.21 10.63 -5.02
C PRO A 60 -11.11 10.94 -6.51
N GLU A 61 -10.92 12.21 -6.87
CA GLU A 61 -10.85 12.66 -8.28
C GLU A 61 -9.42 12.72 -8.82
N LEU A 62 -8.41 12.64 -7.96
CA LEU A 62 -7.02 12.75 -8.36
C LEU A 62 -6.39 11.38 -8.66
N PRO A 63 -5.46 11.31 -9.62
CA PRO A 63 -4.72 10.08 -9.84
C PRO A 63 -3.84 9.74 -8.61
N PRO A 64 -3.61 8.46 -8.27
CA PRO A 64 -2.89 8.04 -7.05
C PRO A 64 -1.47 8.62 -6.89
N ASN A 65 -0.86 9.02 -8.00
CA ASN A 65 0.49 9.59 -8.08
C ASN A 65 0.51 11.10 -8.34
N HIS A 66 -0.62 11.79 -8.18
CA HIS A 66 -0.65 13.26 -8.15
C HIS A 66 0.28 13.81 -7.04
N ILE A 67 0.75 15.04 -7.19
CA ILE A 67 1.66 15.66 -6.20
C ILE A 67 1.02 15.69 -4.81
N ASP A 68 -0.26 16.04 -4.70
CA ASP A 68 -0.98 16.11 -3.43
C ASP A 68 -1.14 14.73 -2.77
N CYS A 69 -1.54 13.72 -3.54
CA CYS A 69 -1.66 12.34 -3.05
C CYS A 69 -0.31 11.81 -2.55
N ARG A 70 0.78 12.11 -3.25
CA ARG A 70 2.14 11.71 -2.85
C ARG A 70 2.60 12.41 -1.57
N ASN A 71 2.37 13.71 -1.46
CA ASN A 71 2.69 14.46 -0.25
C ASN A 71 1.89 13.94 0.95
N ARG A 72 0.59 13.72 0.76
CA ARG A 72 -0.27 13.16 1.80
C ARG A 72 0.17 11.78 2.26
N ARG A 73 0.55 10.92 1.32
CA ARG A 73 1.09 9.59 1.62
C ARG A 73 2.35 9.69 2.48
N LEU A 74 3.26 10.61 2.17
CA LEU A 74 4.48 10.83 2.97
C LEU A 74 4.17 11.30 4.40
N GLU A 75 3.15 12.13 4.59
CA GLU A 75 2.69 12.54 5.93
C GLU A 75 2.16 11.34 6.71
N LEU A 76 1.22 10.59 6.13
CA LEU A 76 0.62 9.40 6.74
C LEU A 76 1.68 8.33 7.10
N MET A 77 2.70 8.15 6.25
CA MET A 77 3.82 7.25 6.53
C MET A 77 4.68 7.70 7.70
N LYS A 78 4.86 9.01 7.90
CA LYS A 78 5.57 9.56 9.05
C LYS A 78 4.78 9.37 10.34
N ASP A 79 3.47 9.64 10.28
CA ASP A 79 2.56 9.53 11.42
C ASP A 79 2.43 8.08 11.92
N ASP A 80 2.28 7.11 11.02
CA ASP A 80 2.23 5.69 11.38
C ASP A 80 3.61 5.09 11.70
N ASN A 81 4.69 5.87 11.52
CA ASN A 81 6.08 5.43 11.67
C ASN A 81 6.38 4.17 10.82
N ALA A 82 5.79 4.12 9.61
CA ALA A 82 5.83 2.97 8.70
C ALA A 82 7.27 2.53 8.37
N PHE A 83 8.22 3.47 8.42
CA PHE A 83 9.65 3.26 8.21
C PHE A 83 10.33 2.34 9.23
N ARG A 84 9.88 2.32 10.49
CA ARG A 84 10.51 1.52 11.56
C ARG A 84 9.89 0.14 11.71
N LYS A 85 8.62 -0.03 11.34
CA LYS A 85 7.89 -1.30 11.48
C LYS A 85 8.41 -2.40 10.54
N PHE A 86 9.13 -2.07 9.46
CA PHE A 86 9.60 -3.03 8.46
C PHE A 86 11.09 -3.43 8.54
N ARG A 87 11.88 -2.93 9.52
CA ARG A 87 13.29 -3.37 9.66
C ARG A 87 13.46 -4.71 10.40
N VAL A 88 12.42 -5.29 11.01
CA VAL A 88 12.54 -6.45 11.92
C VAL A 88 11.48 -7.55 11.71
N ALA A 89 10.79 -7.59 10.58
CA ALA A 89 10.12 -8.82 10.16
C ALA A 89 10.90 -9.34 8.97
N GLY A 90 11.79 -10.31 9.20
CA GLY A 90 12.26 -11.18 8.13
C GLY A 90 11.06 -11.68 7.34
N ARG A 91 11.28 -12.03 6.07
CA ARG A 91 10.27 -12.66 5.19
C ARG A 91 9.60 -13.86 5.88
N VAL A 92 8.61 -13.61 6.73
CA VAL A 92 7.66 -14.59 7.21
C VAL A 92 6.47 -14.34 6.32
N LEU A 93 6.35 -15.17 5.30
CA LEU A 93 5.09 -15.36 4.61
C LEU A 93 4.03 -15.62 5.69
N PRO A 94 2.88 -14.94 5.68
CA PRO A 94 1.79 -15.26 6.60
C PRO A 94 1.19 -16.61 6.21
N SER A 95 1.86 -17.70 6.56
CA SER A 95 1.26 -19.02 6.67
C SER A 95 0.64 -19.25 8.05
N GLN A 96 0.64 -18.24 8.93
CA GLN A 96 0.01 -18.28 10.26
C GLN A 96 -0.69 -16.96 10.63
N SER A 97 -1.57 -16.48 9.77
CA SER A 97 -2.70 -15.67 10.21
C SER A 97 -3.96 -16.28 9.63
N GLY A 98 -4.19 -17.54 10.02
CA GLY A 98 -5.47 -18.18 9.87
C GLY A 98 -6.47 -17.49 10.80
N THR A 99 -7.15 -16.47 10.29
CA THR A 99 -8.56 -16.35 10.61
C THR A 99 -9.24 -17.43 9.77
N ASN A 100 -9.24 -18.65 10.31
CA ASN A 100 -9.95 -19.79 9.76
C ASN A 100 -11.44 -19.48 9.97
N ILE A 101 -12.06 -18.84 8.99
CA ILE A 101 -13.52 -18.77 8.94
C ILE A 101 -13.96 -20.17 8.55
N ASP A 102 -14.59 -20.89 9.47
CA ASP A 102 -15.19 -22.18 9.19
C ASP A 102 -16.43 -21.92 8.31
N PRO A 103 -16.49 -22.43 7.06
CA PRO A 103 -17.61 -22.16 6.16
C PRO A 103 -18.95 -22.73 6.66
N SER A 104 -18.98 -23.48 7.77
CA SER A 104 -20.21 -23.92 8.43
C SER A 104 -20.89 -22.89 9.33
N GLU A 105 -20.26 -21.72 9.61
CA GLU A 105 -20.89 -20.67 10.44
C GLU A 105 -21.84 -19.73 9.66
N PHE A 106 -22.04 -19.96 8.35
CA PHE A 106 -22.94 -19.13 7.51
C PHE A 106 -24.34 -19.72 7.27
N GLU A 107 -24.75 -20.77 7.98
CA GLU A 107 -26.13 -21.30 7.91
C GLU A 107 -26.84 -21.24 9.28
N ALA A 108 -27.70 -20.22 9.43
CA ALA A 108 -28.83 -20.19 10.37
C ALA A 108 -30.03 -19.54 9.68
#